data_AF-G9EQS0-F1
#
_entry.id   AF-G9EQS0-F1
#
_cell.length_a   1.000
_cell.length_b   1.000
_cell.length_c   1.000
_cell.angle_alpha   90.00
_cell.angle_beta   90.00
_cell.angle_gamma   90.00
#
_symmetry.space_group_name_H-M   'P 1'
#
loop_
_entity.id
_entity.type
_entity.pdbx_description
1 polymer ?
#
loop_
_entity_poly.entity_id
_entity_poly.type
_entity_poly.pdbx_seq_one_letter_code
_entity_poly.pdbx_strand_id
1 'polypeptide(L)'
;MFRPVTFKQLPGWQSADLKKSLETFQTSCRAFVKQNPEQIVGTDHINLQVKDWQPACYAALKINPVTEKDAKLFFQEWFRPVEFYDKETGPGLFTGYYLPALKGSYTKSKEFSVPLYETPDDLITSDLGMFFNDLKNRRIVGRVTKNKLVPYYTRAQINNGALNGKAKVLVWINSPIDRLFLEIQGSGIIELEDGKNISVGYDAQNGLPYTAIAGVLIKKGVMTKDNASMQAIKRYLTEHPKQLHKVINQNKSFVFFRKMAQDVALGSQGVSLTPGYSLAIDKQWIPMGTPLWLNTTRPDSKNPEMSKPMQRLMIAQDTGGAIRGKIRGDVFWGGGDRATLIAGHMKNAGHYWLLLPKHAIPRFTKL
;
A
#
# COMPACT_ATOMS: atom_id res chain seq x y z
N MET A 1 -6.89 -17.40 18.40
CA MET A 1 -6.42 -16.27 17.57
C MET A 1 -7.25 -16.13 16.31
N PHE A 2 -7.69 -17.23 15.67
CA PHE A 2 -8.67 -17.18 14.58
C PHE A 2 -9.90 -18.04 14.90
N ARG A 3 -11.08 -17.59 14.48
CA ARG A 3 -12.34 -18.35 14.56
C ARG A 3 -12.89 -18.56 13.14
N PRO A 4 -13.10 -19.81 12.70
CA PRO A 4 -13.76 -20.07 11.42
C PRO A 4 -15.21 -19.58 11.45
N VAL A 5 -15.64 -18.94 10.37
CA VAL A 5 -17.04 -18.55 10.15
C VAL A 5 -17.52 -19.10 8.81
N THR A 6 -18.83 -19.16 8.64
CA THR A 6 -19.46 -19.57 7.38
C THR A 6 -19.65 -18.36 6.47
N PHE A 7 -19.71 -18.59 5.16
CA PHE A 7 -20.05 -17.53 4.19
C PHE A 7 -21.43 -16.90 4.46
N LYS A 8 -22.36 -17.61 5.11
CA LYS A 8 -23.66 -17.06 5.52
C LYS A 8 -23.54 -16.01 6.63
N GLN A 9 -22.47 -16.05 7.41
CA GLN A 9 -22.19 -15.08 8.48
C GLN A 9 -21.47 -13.82 7.96
N LEU A 10 -21.02 -13.81 6.71
CA LEU A 10 -20.39 -12.64 6.10
C LEU A 10 -21.47 -11.63 5.66
N PRO A 11 -21.47 -10.39 6.20
CA PRO A 11 -22.48 -9.39 5.84
C PRO A 11 -22.47 -9.10 4.34
N GLY A 12 -23.63 -9.24 3.69
CA GLY A 12 -23.78 -8.93 2.26
C GLY A 12 -23.25 -9.97 1.27
N TRP A 13 -22.69 -11.10 1.74
CA TRP A 13 -22.08 -12.10 0.86
C TRP A 13 -23.03 -12.65 -0.21
N GLN A 14 -24.32 -12.82 0.11
CA GLN A 14 -25.26 -13.44 -0.82
C GLN A 14 -25.49 -12.63 -2.10
N SER A 15 -25.46 -11.30 -1.98
CA SER A 15 -25.66 -10.34 -3.07
C SER A 15 -24.36 -9.69 -3.54
N ALA A 16 -23.21 -10.24 -3.15
CA ALA A 16 -21.90 -9.72 -3.55
C ALA A 16 -21.67 -9.87 -5.05
N ASP A 17 -20.99 -8.89 -5.66
CA ASP A 17 -20.37 -9.03 -6.98
C ASP A 17 -18.91 -9.44 -6.78
N LEU A 18 -18.60 -10.68 -7.12
CA LEU A 18 -17.33 -11.35 -6.93
C LEU A 18 -16.57 -11.54 -8.23
N LYS A 19 -17.18 -11.29 -9.41
CA LYS A 19 -16.51 -11.41 -10.71
C LYS A 19 -15.17 -10.67 -10.69
N LYS A 20 -15.20 -9.37 -10.39
CA LYS A 20 -14.00 -8.54 -10.39
C LYS A 20 -13.03 -8.91 -9.25
N SER A 21 -13.55 -9.43 -8.15
CA SER A 21 -12.73 -9.95 -7.04
C SER A 21 -11.91 -11.18 -7.47
N LEU A 22 -12.51 -12.10 -8.23
CA LEU A 22 -11.82 -13.26 -8.78
C LEU A 22 -10.81 -12.84 -9.86
N GLU A 23 -11.15 -11.91 -10.75
CA GLU A 23 -10.19 -11.36 -11.73
C GLU A 23 -8.97 -10.73 -11.01
N THR A 24 -9.18 -9.97 -9.94
CA THR A 24 -8.08 -9.43 -9.11
C THR A 24 -7.27 -10.54 -8.45
N PHE A 25 -7.91 -11.58 -7.93
CA PHE A 25 -7.22 -12.73 -7.33
C PHE A 25 -6.38 -13.52 -8.36
N GLN A 26 -6.88 -13.66 -9.60
CA GLN A 26 -6.13 -14.29 -10.69
C GLN A 26 -4.81 -13.57 -10.96
N THR A 27 -4.73 -12.25 -10.79
CA THR A 27 -3.48 -11.49 -10.88
C THR A 27 -2.44 -11.95 -9.85
N SER A 28 -2.84 -12.14 -8.58
CA SER A 28 -1.97 -12.72 -7.56
C SER A 28 -1.59 -14.17 -7.88
N CYS A 29 -2.53 -14.94 -8.44
CA CYS A 29 -2.28 -16.34 -8.81
C CYS A 29 -1.24 -16.51 -9.90
N ARG A 30 -1.18 -15.61 -10.89
CA ARG A 30 -0.11 -15.64 -11.91
C ARG A 30 1.29 -15.50 -11.31
N ALA A 31 1.42 -14.86 -10.15
CA ALA A 31 2.68 -14.81 -9.40
C ALA A 31 2.90 -16.11 -8.61
N PHE A 32 1.93 -16.56 -7.82
CA PHE A 32 2.07 -17.75 -6.97
C PHE A 32 2.42 -19.03 -7.75
N VAL A 33 1.84 -19.24 -8.92
CA VAL A 33 2.11 -20.47 -9.71
C VAL A 33 3.53 -20.54 -10.27
N LYS A 34 4.29 -19.43 -10.25
CA LYS A 34 5.69 -19.36 -10.69
C LYS A 34 6.70 -19.41 -9.54
N GLN A 35 6.23 -19.30 -8.30
CA GLN A 35 7.09 -19.24 -7.12
C GLN A 35 7.43 -20.65 -6.63
N ASN A 36 8.55 -20.76 -5.88
CA ASN A 36 8.96 -22.01 -5.25
C ASN A 36 7.87 -22.47 -4.26
N PRO A 37 7.32 -23.69 -4.39
CA PRO A 37 6.26 -24.22 -3.51
C PRO A 37 6.58 -24.16 -2.01
N GLU A 38 7.86 -24.30 -1.65
CA GLU A 38 8.32 -24.31 -0.25
C GLU A 38 8.57 -22.91 0.33
N GLN A 39 8.52 -21.86 -0.50
CA GLN A 39 8.68 -20.50 -0.04
C GLN A 39 7.58 -20.14 0.98
N ILE A 40 7.99 -19.64 2.14
CA ILE A 40 7.09 -19.14 3.18
C ILE A 40 6.48 -17.82 2.70
N VAL A 41 5.15 -17.76 2.66
CA VAL A 41 4.38 -16.56 2.29
C VAL A 41 3.37 -16.17 3.36
N GLY A 42 3.29 -16.96 4.42
CA GLY A 42 2.53 -16.70 5.63
C GLY A 42 3.12 -15.63 6.53
N THR A 43 2.54 -15.52 7.71
CA THR A 43 3.03 -14.67 8.81
C THR A 43 3.38 -15.54 10.01
N ASP A 44 3.95 -14.94 11.06
CA ASP A 44 4.21 -15.63 12.34
C ASP A 44 2.92 -16.21 12.96
N HIS A 45 1.76 -15.71 12.55
CA HIS A 45 0.45 -16.15 13.03
C HIS A 45 -0.31 -17.05 12.05
N ILE A 46 0.01 -16.98 10.75
CA ILE A 46 -0.63 -17.74 9.68
C ILE A 46 0.47 -18.42 8.87
N ASN A 47 0.90 -19.60 9.31
CA ASN A 47 1.93 -20.38 8.63
C ASN A 47 1.42 -20.97 7.31
N LEU A 48 1.71 -20.29 6.20
CA LEU A 48 1.39 -20.69 4.84
C LEU A 48 2.65 -20.69 3.97
N GLN A 49 2.71 -21.65 3.06
CA GLN A 49 3.69 -21.72 1.99
C GLN A 49 3.00 -21.50 0.64
N VAL A 50 3.79 -21.22 -0.40
CA VAL A 50 3.26 -21.04 -1.77
C VAL A 50 2.42 -22.24 -2.21
N LYS A 51 2.82 -23.46 -1.85
CA LYS A 51 2.06 -24.68 -2.16
C LYS A 51 0.64 -24.71 -1.58
N ASP A 52 0.37 -23.95 -0.53
CA ASP A 52 -0.99 -23.83 0.02
C ASP A 52 -1.88 -22.93 -0.85
N TRP A 53 -1.32 -22.06 -1.68
CA TRP A 53 -2.09 -21.22 -2.62
C TRP A 53 -2.23 -21.82 -4.00
N GLN A 54 -1.23 -22.60 -4.43
CA GLN A 54 -1.13 -23.12 -5.80
C GLN A 54 -2.38 -23.90 -6.28
N PRO A 55 -2.99 -24.84 -5.52
CA PRO A 55 -4.18 -25.55 -5.97
C PRO A 55 -5.36 -24.63 -6.31
N ALA A 56 -5.68 -23.70 -5.42
CA ALA A 56 -6.73 -22.71 -5.63
C ALA A 56 -6.37 -21.78 -6.80
N CYS A 57 -5.10 -21.43 -6.96
CA CYS A 57 -4.65 -20.59 -8.05
C CYS A 57 -4.71 -21.26 -9.43
N TYR A 58 -4.34 -22.53 -9.54
CA TYR A 58 -4.53 -23.28 -10.78
C TYR A 58 -6.01 -23.41 -11.15
N ALA A 59 -6.88 -23.61 -10.16
CA ALA A 59 -8.33 -23.62 -10.39
C ALA A 59 -8.86 -22.24 -10.81
N ALA A 60 -8.45 -21.17 -10.13
CA ALA A 60 -8.84 -19.80 -10.45
C ALA A 60 -8.48 -19.44 -11.90
N LEU A 61 -7.25 -19.76 -12.34
CA LEU A 61 -6.75 -19.41 -13.67
C LEU A 61 -7.43 -20.16 -14.82
N LYS A 62 -8.14 -21.27 -14.54
CA LYS A 62 -8.94 -22.01 -15.53
C LYS A 62 -10.31 -21.38 -15.78
N ILE A 63 -10.78 -20.49 -14.90
CA ILE A 63 -12.08 -19.83 -15.04
C ILE A 63 -11.92 -18.64 -15.98
N ASN A 64 -12.30 -18.81 -17.25
CA ASN A 64 -12.30 -17.76 -18.26
C ASN A 64 -13.38 -18.04 -19.33
N PRO A 65 -14.34 -17.12 -19.58
CA PRO A 65 -14.52 -15.84 -18.90
C PRO A 65 -15.00 -16.01 -17.46
N VAL A 66 -14.68 -15.05 -16.58
CA VAL A 66 -15.19 -15.05 -15.20
C VAL A 66 -16.65 -14.60 -15.18
N THR A 67 -17.52 -15.45 -14.65
CA THR A 67 -18.91 -15.11 -14.32
C THR A 67 -19.11 -14.95 -12.81
N GLU A 68 -20.17 -14.25 -12.40
CA GLU A 68 -20.50 -14.10 -10.98
C GLU A 68 -20.75 -15.45 -10.29
N LYS A 69 -21.46 -16.34 -10.98
CA LYS A 69 -21.75 -17.69 -10.48
C LYS A 69 -20.47 -18.47 -10.24
N ASP A 70 -19.55 -18.46 -11.20
CA ASP A 70 -18.28 -19.19 -11.10
C ASP A 70 -17.39 -18.59 -10.01
N ALA A 71 -17.34 -17.26 -9.89
CA ALA A 71 -16.58 -16.58 -8.84
C ALA A 71 -17.09 -16.94 -7.44
N LYS A 72 -18.41 -16.92 -7.23
CA LYS A 72 -19.01 -17.28 -5.94
C LYS A 72 -18.75 -18.74 -5.58
N LEU A 73 -18.93 -19.67 -6.54
CA LEU A 73 -18.62 -21.09 -6.35
C LEU A 73 -17.15 -21.30 -6.04
N PHE A 74 -16.26 -20.64 -6.79
CA PHE A 74 -14.80 -20.73 -6.59
C PHE A 74 -14.40 -20.36 -5.15
N PHE A 75 -14.81 -19.18 -4.66
CA PHE A 75 -14.41 -18.76 -3.32
C PHE A 75 -14.99 -19.67 -2.24
N GLN A 76 -16.23 -20.14 -2.42
CA GLN A 76 -16.88 -21.07 -1.50
C GLN A 76 -16.25 -22.47 -1.51
N GLU A 77 -15.70 -22.90 -2.64
CA GLU A 77 -15.07 -24.20 -2.80
C GLU A 77 -13.66 -24.23 -2.21
N TRP A 78 -12.86 -23.21 -2.47
CA TRP A 78 -11.42 -23.23 -2.15
C TRP A 78 -11.09 -22.64 -0.78
N PHE A 79 -11.93 -21.76 -0.24
CA PHE A 79 -11.60 -20.99 0.96
C PHE A 79 -12.58 -21.18 2.11
N ARG A 80 -12.08 -20.94 3.32
CA ARG A 80 -12.87 -20.83 4.53
C ARG A 80 -12.68 -19.43 5.11
N PRO A 81 -13.78 -18.68 5.35
CA PRO A 81 -13.69 -17.42 6.07
C PRO A 81 -13.25 -17.66 7.52
N VAL A 82 -12.31 -16.85 8.00
CA VAL A 82 -11.85 -16.80 9.38
C VAL A 82 -11.82 -15.36 9.87
N GLU A 83 -12.09 -15.19 11.15
CA GLU A 83 -12.04 -13.91 11.85
C GLU A 83 -10.92 -13.95 12.88
N PHE A 84 -10.30 -12.80 13.18
CA PHE A 84 -9.47 -12.71 14.38
C PHE A 84 -10.35 -12.89 15.63
N TYR A 85 -9.94 -13.78 16.53
CA TYR A 85 -10.61 -14.06 17.79
C TYR A 85 -9.74 -13.55 18.94
N ASP A 86 -10.00 -12.33 19.38
CA ASP A 86 -9.56 -11.79 20.66
C ASP A 86 -10.63 -10.85 21.26
N LYS A 87 -10.64 -10.68 22.59
CA LYS A 87 -11.63 -9.85 23.30
C LYS A 87 -11.47 -8.34 23.02
N GLU A 88 -10.39 -7.93 22.35
CA GLU A 88 -10.05 -6.53 22.07
C GLU A 88 -10.29 -6.15 20.61
N THR A 89 -10.83 -7.06 19.78
CA THR A 89 -11.02 -6.81 18.35
C THR A 89 -12.21 -5.87 18.15
N GLY A 90 -11.99 -4.57 18.35
CA GLY A 90 -12.90 -3.51 17.93
C GLY A 90 -12.92 -3.33 16.41
N PRO A 91 -13.74 -2.41 15.89
CA PRO A 91 -13.70 -2.05 14.48
C PRO A 91 -12.31 -1.50 14.13
N GLY A 92 -11.79 -1.94 12.99
CA GLY A 92 -10.54 -1.44 12.42
C GLY A 92 -10.70 -0.14 11.67
N LEU A 93 -9.57 0.43 11.24
CA LEU A 93 -9.54 1.65 10.43
C LEU A 93 -9.20 1.34 8.97
N PHE A 94 -10.06 1.82 8.07
CA PHE A 94 -9.89 1.71 6.64
C PHE A 94 -9.73 3.09 6.01
N THR A 95 -8.65 3.25 5.27
CA THR A 95 -8.33 4.47 4.52
C THR A 95 -8.37 4.17 3.02
N GLY A 96 -8.15 5.18 2.18
CA GLY A 96 -7.93 4.97 0.76
C GLY A 96 -6.65 5.63 0.27
N TYR A 97 -6.05 5.02 -0.75
CA TYR A 97 -4.91 5.56 -1.48
C TYR A 97 -5.17 5.50 -2.99
N TYR A 98 -4.43 6.30 -3.77
CA TYR A 98 -4.69 6.52 -5.19
C TYR A 98 -3.41 6.85 -5.95
N LEU A 99 -3.50 6.92 -7.28
CA LEU A 99 -2.43 7.40 -8.16
C LEU A 99 -2.57 8.91 -8.37
N PRO A 100 -1.78 9.76 -7.69
CA PRO A 100 -1.75 11.20 -7.96
C PRO A 100 -1.22 11.48 -9.37
N ALA A 101 -1.85 12.44 -10.04
CA ALA A 101 -1.33 13.05 -11.26
C ALA A 101 -0.62 14.36 -10.89
N LEU A 102 0.64 14.50 -11.29
CA LEU A 102 1.47 15.67 -11.06
C LEU A 102 2.03 16.19 -12.38
N LYS A 103 2.36 17.48 -12.44
CA LYS A 103 3.10 18.04 -13.58
C LYS A 103 4.60 17.91 -13.36
N GLY A 104 5.35 17.64 -14.42
CA GLY A 104 6.80 17.56 -14.35
C GLY A 104 7.52 17.86 -15.66
N SER A 105 8.84 17.98 -15.57
CA SER A 105 9.76 18.15 -16.69
C SER A 105 11.03 17.33 -16.48
N TYR A 106 11.60 16.80 -17.56
CA TYR A 106 12.94 16.20 -17.51
C TYR A 106 14.03 17.25 -17.28
N THR A 107 13.74 18.52 -17.60
CA THR A 107 14.68 19.63 -17.46
C THR A 107 14.35 20.45 -16.23
N LYS A 108 15.37 20.74 -15.41
CA LYS A 108 15.20 21.63 -14.26
C LYS A 108 14.88 23.05 -14.73
N SER A 109 13.85 23.65 -14.16
CA SER A 109 13.50 25.06 -14.39
C SER A 109 13.13 25.76 -13.08
N LYS A 110 12.73 27.04 -13.15
CA LYS A 110 12.17 27.75 -12.00
C LYS A 110 10.85 27.13 -11.54
N GLU A 111 10.03 26.66 -12.49
CA GLU A 111 8.77 25.98 -12.22
C GLU A 111 9.01 24.53 -11.74
N PHE A 112 9.79 23.75 -12.49
CA PHE A 112 10.12 22.36 -12.18
C PHE A 112 11.48 22.28 -11.48
N SER A 113 11.48 22.53 -10.17
CA SER A 113 12.71 22.67 -9.37
C SER A 113 12.87 21.59 -8.30
N VAL A 114 11.88 20.73 -8.10
CA VAL A 114 11.86 19.68 -7.08
C VAL A 114 12.18 18.32 -7.70
N PRO A 115 13.30 17.67 -7.36
CA PRO A 115 13.69 16.42 -8.00
C PRO A 115 12.93 15.22 -7.42
N LEU A 116 12.46 14.33 -8.30
CA LEU A 116 12.19 12.92 -8.01
C LEU A 116 13.45 12.12 -8.33
N TYR A 117 13.99 11.42 -7.34
CA TYR A 117 15.25 10.70 -7.49
C TYR A 117 15.01 9.22 -7.82
N GLU A 118 15.85 8.68 -8.71
CA GLU A 118 16.09 7.24 -8.80
C GLU A 118 16.84 6.74 -7.56
N THR A 119 16.83 5.43 -7.32
CA THR A 119 17.58 4.83 -6.21
C THR A 119 19.07 5.09 -6.43
N PRO A 120 19.78 5.72 -5.47
CA PRO A 120 21.21 6.01 -5.61
C PRO A 120 22.04 4.73 -5.51
N ASP A 121 23.15 4.65 -6.25
CA ASP A 121 24.03 3.47 -6.26
C ASP A 121 24.70 3.19 -4.90
N ASP A 122 24.82 4.21 -4.04
CA ASP A 122 25.39 4.09 -2.70
C ASP A 122 24.36 3.70 -1.61
N LEU A 123 23.08 3.51 -1.98
CA LEU A 123 22.04 3.04 -1.07
C LEU A 123 22.11 1.52 -0.91
N ILE A 124 22.51 1.09 0.29
CA ILE A 124 22.72 -0.32 0.62
C ILE A 124 21.63 -0.77 1.59
N THR A 125 20.88 -1.80 1.19
CA THR A 125 20.00 -2.54 2.10
C THR A 125 20.71 -3.81 2.55
N SER A 126 20.95 -3.97 3.86
CA SER A 126 21.60 -5.14 4.44
C SER A 126 20.59 -5.98 5.22
N ASP A 127 20.52 -7.27 4.89
CA ASP A 127 19.76 -8.27 5.63
C ASP A 127 20.60 -8.78 6.80
N LEU A 128 20.18 -8.42 8.02
CA LEU A 128 20.93 -8.76 9.23
C LEU A 128 20.89 -10.26 9.53
N GLY A 129 19.90 -10.98 8.96
CA GLY A 129 19.81 -12.44 9.06
C GLY A 129 20.97 -13.18 8.39
N MET A 130 21.72 -12.51 7.50
CA MET A 130 22.93 -13.07 6.89
C MET A 130 24.11 -13.14 7.87
N PHE A 131 24.09 -12.32 8.92
CA PHE A 131 25.17 -12.23 9.91
C PHE A 131 24.80 -12.97 11.20
N PHE A 132 23.55 -12.83 11.64
CA PHE A 132 23.09 -13.40 12.90
C PHE A 132 21.69 -14.00 12.75
N ASN A 133 21.52 -15.24 13.19
CA ASN A 133 20.27 -15.99 13.03
C ASN A 133 19.08 -15.39 13.81
N ASP A 134 19.34 -14.75 14.95
CA ASP A 134 18.36 -14.03 15.77
C ASP A 134 17.89 -12.71 15.14
N LEU A 135 18.62 -12.19 14.15
CA LEU A 135 18.26 -11.01 13.38
C LEU A 135 17.60 -11.34 12.02
N LYS A 136 17.14 -12.58 11.83
CA LYS A 136 16.32 -12.96 10.67
C LYS A 136 15.14 -12.00 10.51
N ASN A 137 14.84 -11.64 9.27
CA ASN A 137 13.79 -10.68 8.89
C ASN A 137 14.05 -9.22 9.33
N ARG A 138 15.22 -8.90 9.89
CA ARG A 138 15.61 -7.52 10.21
C ARG A 138 16.52 -6.98 9.10
N ARG A 139 16.24 -5.74 8.69
CA ARG A 139 16.99 -5.05 7.65
C ARG A 139 17.38 -3.66 8.11
N ILE A 140 18.53 -3.20 7.64
CA ILE A 140 18.98 -1.82 7.78
C ILE A 140 19.26 -1.24 6.39
N VAL A 141 19.08 0.07 6.25
CA VAL A 141 19.44 0.79 5.03
C VAL A 141 20.47 1.85 5.39
N GLY A 142 21.54 1.90 4.60
CA GLY A 142 22.68 2.76 4.88
C GLY A 142 23.49 3.06 3.63
N ARG A 143 24.63 3.72 3.84
CA ARG A 143 25.66 3.99 2.84
C ARG A 143 27.03 3.76 3.44
N VAL A 144 28.02 3.42 2.63
CA VAL A 144 29.40 3.25 3.11
C VAL A 144 30.09 4.61 3.21
N THR A 145 30.80 4.85 4.32
CA THR A 145 31.68 6.01 4.49
C THR A 145 32.91 5.59 5.28
N LYS A 146 34.10 5.76 4.70
CA LYS A 146 35.39 5.39 5.34
C LYS A 146 35.33 3.99 5.98
N ASN A 147 34.91 3.00 5.20
CA ASN A 147 34.73 1.59 5.58
C ASN A 147 33.70 1.31 6.69
N LYS A 148 32.75 2.22 6.94
CA LYS A 148 31.63 1.99 7.86
C LYS A 148 30.30 2.10 7.12
N LEU A 149 29.40 1.14 7.36
CA LEU A 149 28.00 1.30 6.98
C LEU A 149 27.34 2.26 7.99
N VAL A 150 26.91 3.42 7.50
CA VAL A 150 26.21 4.45 8.29
C VAL A 150 24.78 4.62 7.79
N PRO A 151 23.83 5.14 8.59
CA PRO A 151 22.48 5.41 8.13
C PRO A 151 22.46 6.27 6.86
N TYR A 152 21.48 6.02 5.99
CA TYR A 152 21.30 6.81 4.78
C TYR A 152 20.83 8.24 5.09
N TYR A 153 20.86 9.13 4.10
CA TYR A 153 20.49 10.53 4.31
C TYR A 153 19.02 10.71 4.73
N THR A 154 18.79 11.60 5.69
CA THR A 154 17.44 12.04 6.08
C THR A 154 16.80 12.87 4.98
N ARG A 155 15.46 12.94 4.94
CA ARG A 155 14.72 13.88 4.08
C ARG A 155 15.27 15.31 4.16
N ALA A 156 15.60 15.79 5.36
CA ALA A 156 16.15 17.14 5.54
C ALA A 156 17.49 17.32 4.81
N GLN A 157 18.39 16.35 4.93
CA GLN A 157 19.68 16.36 4.24
C GLN A 157 19.50 16.26 2.72
N ILE A 158 18.61 15.39 2.25
CA ILE A 158 18.29 15.25 0.82
C ILE A 158 17.71 16.54 0.26
N ASN A 159 16.77 17.17 0.96
CA ASN A 159 16.18 18.46 0.59
C ASN A 159 17.20 19.59 0.54
N ASN A 160 18.27 19.49 1.34
CA ASN A 160 19.39 20.41 1.35
C ASN A 160 20.52 20.01 0.38
N GLY A 161 20.28 19.06 -0.53
CA GLY A 161 21.21 18.74 -1.62
C GLY A 161 22.21 17.62 -1.35
N ALA A 162 22.00 16.78 -0.33
CA ALA A 162 22.92 15.67 -0.03
C ALA A 162 23.12 14.67 -1.18
N LEU A 163 22.18 14.63 -2.14
CA LEU A 163 22.20 13.77 -3.33
C LEU A 163 22.66 14.48 -4.61
N ASN A 164 23.05 15.76 -4.54
CA ASN A 164 23.53 16.49 -5.71
C ASN A 164 24.77 15.78 -6.29
N GLY A 165 24.69 15.36 -7.55
CA GLY A 165 25.76 14.61 -8.22
C GLY A 165 25.93 13.16 -7.76
N LYS A 166 25.03 12.63 -6.93
CA LYS A 166 25.08 11.23 -6.42
C LYS A 166 23.89 10.37 -6.79
N ALA A 167 22.75 11.01 -7.10
CA ALA A 167 21.55 10.33 -7.51
C ALA A 167 21.05 10.92 -8.82
N LYS A 168 20.61 10.05 -9.73
CA LYS A 168 19.96 10.47 -10.97
C LYS A 168 18.58 11.06 -10.65
N VAL A 169 18.27 12.20 -11.26
CA VAL A 169 16.94 12.78 -11.21
C VAL A 169 16.11 12.14 -12.31
N LEU A 170 15.02 11.47 -11.93
CA LEU A 170 14.07 10.85 -12.85
C LEU A 170 13.27 11.91 -13.61
N VAL A 171 12.75 12.90 -12.87
CA VAL A 171 11.97 14.03 -13.37
C VAL A 171 11.93 15.13 -12.30
N TRP A 172 11.77 16.37 -12.71
CA TRP A 172 11.55 17.52 -11.84
C TRP A 172 10.06 17.83 -11.77
N ILE A 173 9.53 18.01 -10.56
CA ILE A 173 8.15 18.48 -10.33
C ILE A 173 8.17 19.88 -9.72
N ASN A 174 6.99 20.50 -9.61
CA ASN A 174 6.86 21.89 -9.20
C ASN A 174 6.60 22.13 -7.71
N SER A 175 6.42 21.07 -6.91
CA SER A 175 5.94 21.20 -5.53
C SER A 175 6.56 20.17 -4.60
N PRO A 176 7.27 20.60 -3.52
CA PRO A 176 7.83 19.68 -2.54
C PRO A 176 6.74 19.06 -1.65
N ILE A 177 5.57 19.70 -1.55
CA ILE A 177 4.38 19.15 -0.89
C ILE A 177 3.86 17.97 -1.70
N ASP A 178 3.75 18.14 -3.02
CA ASP A 178 3.29 17.08 -3.91
C ASP A 178 4.28 15.93 -3.98
N ARG A 179 5.59 16.20 -3.94
CA ARG A 179 6.58 15.13 -3.78
C ARG A 179 6.34 14.34 -2.50
N LEU A 180 6.16 15.00 -1.36
CA LEU A 180 5.91 14.33 -0.09
C LEU A 180 4.66 13.42 -0.19
N PHE A 181 3.58 13.91 -0.79
CA PHE A 181 2.37 13.08 -0.95
C PHE A 181 2.57 11.95 -1.94
N LEU A 182 3.27 12.16 -3.06
CA LEU A 182 3.66 11.09 -3.98
C LEU A 182 4.48 10.00 -3.27
N GLU A 183 5.43 10.38 -2.41
CA GLU A 183 6.21 9.44 -1.60
C GLU A 183 5.36 8.67 -0.59
N ILE A 184 4.29 9.29 -0.06
CA ILE A 184 3.33 8.61 0.83
C ILE A 184 2.46 7.62 0.04
N GLN A 185 2.01 8.00 -1.17
CA GLN A 185 1.22 7.13 -2.05
C GLN A 185 2.07 6.02 -2.68
N GLY A 186 3.37 6.23 -2.84
CA GLY A 186 4.34 5.27 -3.38
C GLY A 186 4.36 5.16 -4.91
N SER A 187 3.36 5.67 -5.62
CA SER A 187 3.31 5.69 -7.08
C SER A 187 2.45 6.84 -7.59
N GLY A 188 2.58 7.20 -8.87
CA GLY A 188 1.80 8.27 -9.48
C GLY A 188 2.09 8.44 -10.97
N ILE A 189 1.33 9.35 -11.60
CA ILE A 189 1.49 9.74 -13.00
C ILE A 189 2.11 11.14 -13.04
N ILE A 190 3.13 11.31 -13.87
CA ILE A 190 3.72 12.61 -14.17
C ILE A 190 3.34 13.01 -15.59
N GLU A 191 2.54 14.07 -15.71
CA GLU A 191 2.21 14.74 -16.96
C GLU A 191 3.38 15.68 -17.32
N LEU A 192 4.05 15.36 -18.43
CA LEU A 192 5.18 16.12 -18.93
C LEU A 192 4.73 17.36 -19.71
N GLU A 193 5.64 18.32 -19.87
CA GLU A 193 5.40 19.55 -20.63
C GLU A 193 4.96 19.30 -22.10
N ASP A 194 5.34 18.15 -22.68
CA ASP A 194 4.94 17.75 -24.04
C ASP A 194 3.58 17.02 -24.10
N GLY A 195 2.86 16.94 -22.97
CA GLY A 195 1.57 16.26 -22.83
C GLY A 195 1.67 14.75 -22.69
N LYS A 196 2.87 14.15 -22.72
CA LYS A 196 3.05 12.72 -22.47
C LYS A 196 2.98 12.43 -20.97
N ASN A 197 2.45 11.26 -20.63
CA ASN A 197 2.45 10.75 -19.27
C ASN A 197 3.61 9.77 -19.05
N ILE A 198 4.22 9.84 -17.87
CA ILE A 198 5.07 8.77 -17.35
C ILE A 198 4.53 8.28 -16.02
N SER A 199 4.48 6.96 -15.88
CA SER A 199 4.19 6.32 -14.60
C SER A 199 5.45 6.17 -13.78
N VAL A 200 5.40 6.58 -12.52
CA VAL A 200 6.48 6.41 -11.54
C VAL A 200 5.99 5.56 -10.37
N GLY A 201 6.86 4.67 -9.89
CA GLY A 201 6.55 3.76 -8.81
C GLY A 201 7.71 3.62 -7.83
N TYR A 202 7.38 3.21 -6.61
CA TYR A 202 8.32 2.93 -5.54
C TYR A 202 9.42 1.98 -6.03
N ASP A 203 10.65 2.33 -5.69
CA ASP A 203 11.81 1.47 -5.94
C ASP A 203 12.57 1.16 -4.64
N ALA A 204 12.87 2.18 -3.84
CA ALA A 204 13.54 2.04 -2.55
C ALA A 204 13.14 3.13 -1.55
N GLN A 205 13.61 3.01 -0.31
CA GLN A 205 13.52 4.07 0.70
C GLN A 205 14.81 4.15 1.53
N ASN A 206 15.05 5.29 2.15
CA ASN A 206 16.25 5.53 2.98
C ASN A 206 16.29 4.76 4.32
N GLY A 207 15.28 3.92 4.62
CA GLY A 207 15.18 3.11 5.83
C GLY A 207 14.95 3.87 7.14
N LEU A 208 14.69 5.17 7.08
CA LEU A 208 14.41 5.99 8.25
C LEU A 208 12.91 6.01 8.59
N PRO A 209 12.54 6.25 9.86
CA PRO A 209 11.15 6.16 10.30
C PRO A 209 10.27 7.22 9.64
N TYR A 210 9.05 6.79 9.28
CA TYR A 210 7.99 7.68 8.82
C TYR A 210 7.43 8.51 9.97
N THR A 211 7.17 9.80 9.73
CA THR A 211 6.44 10.67 10.65
C THR A 211 5.27 11.33 9.93
N ALA A 212 4.05 11.12 10.43
CA ALA A 212 2.86 11.70 9.85
C ALA A 212 2.82 13.23 10.02
N ILE A 213 2.82 13.97 8.91
CA ILE A 213 2.79 15.43 8.94
C ILE A 213 1.50 15.98 9.57
N ALA A 214 0.38 15.28 9.41
CA ALA A 214 -0.86 15.60 10.12
C ALA A 214 -0.62 15.68 11.64
N GLY A 215 0.05 14.68 12.22
CA GLY A 215 0.38 14.65 13.66
C GLY A 215 1.30 15.79 14.09
N VAL A 216 2.25 16.19 13.24
CA VAL A 216 3.14 17.32 13.48
C VAL A 216 2.35 18.63 13.57
N LEU A 217 1.43 18.86 12.62
CA LEU A 217 0.60 20.07 12.58
C LEU A 217 -0.40 20.13 13.73
N ILE A 218 -0.99 18.99 14.10
CA ILE A 218 -1.88 18.89 15.26
C ILE A 218 -1.12 19.22 16.55
N LYS A 219 0.08 18.66 16.75
CA LYS A 219 0.91 18.95 17.93
C LYS A 219 1.30 20.43 18.03
N LYS A 220 1.39 21.12 16.89
CA LYS A 220 1.66 22.57 16.82
C LYS A 220 0.42 23.45 17.03
N GLY A 221 -0.77 22.86 17.22
CA GLY A 221 -2.02 23.61 17.37
C GLY A 221 -2.56 24.21 16.06
N VAL A 222 -2.01 23.81 14.90
CA VAL A 222 -2.44 24.33 13.59
C VAL A 222 -3.74 23.68 13.12
N MET A 223 -3.94 22.42 13.49
CA MET A 223 -5.06 21.57 13.04
C MET A 223 -5.54 20.66 14.16
N THR A 224 -6.72 20.07 13.99
CA THR A 224 -7.26 19.02 14.86
C THR A 224 -7.27 17.67 14.13
N LYS A 225 -7.49 16.58 14.86
CA LYS A 225 -7.62 15.23 14.26
C LYS A 225 -8.79 15.12 13.27
N ASP A 226 -9.76 16.02 13.36
CA ASP A 226 -10.98 16.00 12.58
C ASP A 226 -10.82 16.76 11.26
N ASN A 227 -9.97 17.79 11.22
CA ASN A 227 -9.78 18.62 10.03
C ASN A 227 -8.42 18.45 9.32
N ALA A 228 -7.52 17.61 9.85
CA ALA A 228 -6.20 17.37 9.26
C ALA A 228 -6.26 16.42 8.03
N SER A 229 -6.99 16.81 6.99
CA SER A 229 -7.03 16.12 5.69
C SER A 229 -5.82 16.46 4.83
N MET A 230 -5.52 15.65 3.82
CA MET A 230 -4.47 15.92 2.84
C MET A 230 -4.62 17.31 2.20
N GLN A 231 -5.85 17.65 1.80
CA GLN A 231 -6.19 18.92 1.15
C GLN A 231 -5.95 20.09 2.11
N ALA A 232 -6.37 19.95 3.37
CA ALA A 232 -6.13 20.97 4.38
C ALA A 232 -4.63 21.19 4.63
N ILE A 233 -3.87 20.09 4.76
CA ILE A 233 -2.41 20.13 4.96
C ILE A 233 -1.72 20.81 3.77
N LYS A 234 -2.09 20.42 2.55
CA LYS A 234 -1.55 21.02 1.32
C LYS A 234 -1.83 22.52 1.28
N ARG A 235 -3.09 22.94 1.52
CA ARG A 235 -3.48 24.36 1.57
C ARG A 235 -2.65 25.13 2.60
N TYR A 236 -2.58 24.64 3.84
CA TYR A 236 -1.82 25.30 4.90
C TYR A 236 -0.35 25.50 4.54
N LEU A 237 0.32 24.46 4.02
CA LEU A 237 1.74 24.52 3.69
C LEU A 237 2.04 25.41 2.47
N THR A 238 1.10 25.50 1.51
CA THR A 238 1.19 26.43 0.38
C THR A 238 1.06 27.88 0.85
N GLU A 239 0.14 28.17 1.77
CA GLU A 239 -0.06 29.52 2.33
C GLU A 239 1.04 29.94 3.33
N HIS A 240 1.81 28.98 3.86
CA HIS A 240 2.86 29.22 4.85
C HIS A 240 4.24 28.69 4.40
N PRO A 241 4.85 29.24 3.33
CA PRO A 241 6.09 28.73 2.75
C PRO A 241 7.28 28.73 3.73
N LYS A 242 7.31 29.64 4.71
CA LYS A 242 8.33 29.66 5.78
C LYS A 242 8.25 28.46 6.73
N GLN A 243 7.10 27.80 6.83
CA GLN A 243 6.90 26.60 7.66
C GLN A 243 7.13 25.30 6.90
N LEU A 244 7.04 25.34 5.57
CA LEU A 244 7.09 24.18 4.69
C LEU A 244 8.22 23.22 5.04
N HIS A 245 9.47 23.66 4.92
CA HIS A 245 10.62 22.81 5.19
C HIS A 245 10.71 22.38 6.66
N LYS A 246 10.31 23.24 7.61
CA LYS A 246 10.31 22.89 9.05
C LYS A 246 9.36 21.75 9.37
N VAL A 247 8.22 21.71 8.68
CA VAL A 247 7.17 20.70 8.86
C VAL A 247 7.51 19.42 8.09
N ILE A 248 7.71 19.49 6.77
CA ILE A 248 7.91 18.28 5.96
C ILE A 248 9.17 17.50 6.37
N ASN A 249 10.22 18.20 6.82
CA ASN A 249 11.47 17.56 7.25
C ASN A 249 11.36 16.81 8.58
N GLN A 250 10.24 16.92 9.31
CA GLN A 250 9.99 16.05 10.46
C GLN A 250 9.82 14.59 10.02
N ASN A 251 9.31 14.36 8.82
CA ASN A 251 9.31 13.03 8.21
C ASN A 251 10.71 12.68 7.70
N LYS A 252 11.47 11.90 8.47
CA LYS A 252 12.84 11.48 8.10
C LYS A 252 12.87 10.51 6.91
N SER A 253 11.81 9.73 6.73
CA SER A 253 11.64 8.80 5.61
C SER A 253 11.67 9.55 4.28
N PHE A 254 12.33 8.97 3.27
CA PHE A 254 12.39 9.47 1.89
C PHE A 254 12.29 8.28 0.92
N VAL A 255 11.47 8.40 -0.11
CA VAL A 255 11.23 7.36 -1.11
C VAL A 255 11.93 7.69 -2.43
N PHE A 256 12.54 6.68 -3.03
CA PHE A 256 13.14 6.71 -4.37
C PHE A 256 12.22 5.99 -5.35
N PHE A 257 12.21 6.47 -6.60
CA PHE A 257 11.27 6.02 -7.62
C PHE A 257 11.99 5.46 -8.84
N ARG A 258 11.28 4.62 -9.59
CA ARG A 258 11.66 4.22 -10.94
C ARG A 258 10.55 4.52 -11.93
N LYS A 259 10.92 4.69 -13.19
CA LYS A 259 9.96 4.69 -14.29
C LYS A 259 9.31 3.30 -14.40
N MET A 260 8.00 3.27 -14.53
CA MET A 260 7.25 2.03 -14.75
C MET A 260 7.08 1.79 -16.25
N ALA A 261 7.16 0.53 -16.67
CA ALA A 261 7.02 0.15 -18.08
C ALA A 261 5.58 0.24 -18.60
N GLN A 262 4.59 0.25 -17.70
CA GLN A 262 3.17 0.36 -18.00
C GLN A 262 2.49 1.27 -16.98
N ASP A 263 1.35 1.86 -17.35
CA ASP A 263 0.49 2.68 -16.47
C ASP A 263 -0.29 1.85 -15.45
N VAL A 264 0.38 0.85 -14.87
CA VAL A 264 -0.21 -0.12 -13.97
C VAL A 264 0.51 -0.01 -12.63
N ALA A 265 -0.21 0.43 -11.60
CA ALA A 265 0.31 0.46 -10.25
C ALA A 265 0.69 -0.95 -9.79
N LEU A 266 1.94 -1.14 -9.41
CA LEU A 266 2.42 -2.41 -8.86
C LEU A 266 2.40 -2.32 -7.34
N GLY A 267 1.68 -3.24 -6.71
CA GLY A 267 1.72 -3.38 -5.25
C GLY A 267 3.02 -4.04 -4.80
N SER A 268 3.29 -3.99 -3.50
CA SER A 268 4.43 -4.66 -2.89
C SER A 268 4.42 -6.20 -3.00
N GLN A 269 3.31 -6.83 -3.45
CA GLN A 269 3.33 -8.24 -3.89
C GLN A 269 4.10 -8.43 -5.21
N GLY A 270 4.39 -7.35 -5.95
CA GLY A 270 4.97 -7.41 -7.30
C GLY A 270 3.93 -7.65 -8.39
N VAL A 271 2.64 -7.41 -8.11
CA VAL A 271 1.54 -7.59 -9.06
C VAL A 271 0.75 -6.30 -9.25
N SER A 272 0.05 -6.21 -10.38
CA SER A 272 -0.82 -5.09 -10.73
C SER A 272 -1.98 -4.93 -9.75
N LEU A 273 -2.19 -3.71 -9.28
CA LEU A 273 -3.31 -3.36 -8.41
C LEU A 273 -4.58 -3.11 -9.23
N THR A 274 -5.71 -3.55 -8.70
CA THR A 274 -7.04 -3.34 -9.24
C THR A 274 -7.80 -2.28 -8.44
N PRO A 275 -8.19 -1.15 -9.06
CA PRO A 275 -8.97 -0.11 -8.40
C PRO A 275 -10.25 -0.64 -7.74
N GLY A 276 -10.35 -0.41 -6.44
CA GLY A 276 -11.45 -0.79 -5.57
C GLY A 276 -11.42 -2.25 -5.09
N TYR A 277 -10.43 -3.05 -5.48
CA TYR A 277 -10.35 -4.49 -5.16
C TYR A 277 -9.00 -4.90 -4.57
N SER A 278 -7.93 -4.11 -4.74
CA SER A 278 -6.68 -4.31 -4.01
C SER A 278 -6.67 -3.58 -2.67
N LEU A 279 -6.09 -4.23 -1.67
CA LEU A 279 -5.96 -3.70 -0.32
C LEU A 279 -4.49 -3.74 0.13
N ALA A 280 -4.01 -2.61 0.65
CA ALA A 280 -2.78 -2.57 1.41
C ALA A 280 -3.03 -3.06 2.84
N ILE A 281 -2.19 -3.97 3.34
CA ILE A 281 -2.35 -4.59 4.67
C ILE A 281 -1.09 -4.47 5.52
N ASP A 282 -1.19 -4.85 6.79
CA ASP A 282 -0.02 -5.07 7.64
C ASP A 282 0.50 -6.51 7.49
N LYS A 283 1.64 -6.66 6.81
CA LYS A 283 2.27 -7.96 6.53
C LYS A 283 2.71 -8.74 7.77
N GLN A 284 2.74 -8.10 8.94
CA GLN A 284 2.94 -8.83 10.21
C GLN A 284 1.76 -9.77 10.51
N TRP A 285 0.55 -9.40 10.08
CA TRP A 285 -0.69 -10.09 10.41
C TRP A 285 -1.28 -10.85 9.23
N ILE A 286 -1.25 -10.24 8.04
CA ILE A 286 -1.97 -10.74 6.87
C ILE A 286 -0.97 -11.20 5.79
N PRO A 287 -1.02 -12.48 5.34
CA PRO A 287 -0.24 -12.95 4.20
C PRO A 287 -0.62 -12.21 2.91
N MET A 288 0.37 -11.87 2.09
CA MET A 288 0.12 -11.29 0.76
C MET A 288 -0.66 -12.27 -0.11
N GLY A 289 -1.52 -11.76 -0.99
CA GLY A 289 -2.42 -12.51 -1.86
C GLY A 289 -3.71 -12.99 -1.20
N THR A 290 -3.86 -12.85 0.12
CA THR A 290 -5.05 -13.30 0.85
C THR A 290 -6.31 -12.54 0.41
N PRO A 291 -7.40 -13.23 0.02
CA PRO A 291 -8.71 -12.62 -0.14
C PRO A 291 -9.31 -12.23 1.23
N LEU A 292 -9.87 -11.03 1.32
CA LEU A 292 -10.38 -10.41 2.54
C LEU A 292 -11.78 -9.87 2.30
N TRP A 293 -12.79 -10.41 2.97
CA TRP A 293 -14.14 -9.85 2.92
C TRP A 293 -14.19 -8.59 3.76
N LEU A 294 -14.23 -7.42 3.14
CA LEU A 294 -14.28 -6.12 3.81
C LEU A 294 -15.73 -5.65 3.96
N ASN A 295 -16.13 -5.34 5.18
CA ASN A 295 -17.38 -4.65 5.51
C ASN A 295 -17.05 -3.29 6.15
N THR A 296 -17.31 -2.22 5.41
CA THR A 296 -17.02 -0.84 5.83
C THR A 296 -18.02 0.13 5.20
N THR A 297 -17.83 1.41 5.45
CA THR A 297 -18.36 2.49 4.60
C THR A 297 -17.22 3.19 3.87
N ARG A 298 -17.58 4.01 2.86
CA ARG A 298 -16.66 4.87 2.12
C ARG A 298 -17.34 6.19 1.73
N PRO A 299 -16.57 7.24 1.44
CA PRO A 299 -17.10 8.45 0.82
C PRO A 299 -17.76 8.17 -0.54
N ASP A 300 -18.79 8.94 -0.87
CA ASP A 300 -19.36 8.96 -2.22
C ASP A 300 -18.40 9.63 -3.21
N SER A 301 -18.50 9.21 -4.46
CA SER A 301 -17.66 9.70 -5.55
C SER A 301 -17.93 11.11 -6.04
N LYS A 302 -19.04 11.73 -5.60
CA LYS A 302 -19.42 13.09 -5.97
C LYS A 302 -19.54 14.00 -4.75
N ASN A 303 -19.96 13.44 -3.61
CA ASN A 303 -20.07 14.16 -2.35
C ASN A 303 -19.36 13.40 -1.22
N PRO A 304 -18.12 13.78 -0.83
CA PRO A 304 -17.35 13.03 0.15
C PRO A 304 -17.99 13.00 1.55
N GLU A 305 -18.88 13.93 1.86
CA GLU A 305 -19.64 13.96 3.12
C GLU A 305 -20.73 12.87 3.18
N MET A 306 -21.13 12.32 2.03
CA MET A 306 -22.10 11.23 1.98
C MET A 306 -21.39 9.89 2.12
N SER A 307 -21.73 9.15 3.16
CA SER A 307 -21.23 7.80 3.40
C SER A 307 -22.02 6.75 2.61
N LYS A 308 -21.32 5.83 1.94
CA LYS A 308 -21.89 4.69 1.20
C LYS A 308 -21.42 3.36 1.81
N PRO A 309 -22.30 2.36 1.97
CA PRO A 309 -21.89 1.01 2.34
C PRO A 309 -20.89 0.43 1.33
N MET A 310 -19.92 -0.32 1.83
CA MET A 310 -18.95 -1.06 1.02
C MET A 310 -18.74 -2.45 1.64
N GLN A 311 -19.32 -3.44 0.97
CA GLN A 311 -19.14 -4.87 1.25
C GLN A 311 -18.49 -5.50 0.02
N ARG A 312 -17.24 -5.93 0.14
CA ARG A 312 -16.46 -6.38 -1.02
C ARG A 312 -15.37 -7.36 -0.63
N LEU A 313 -15.13 -8.34 -1.50
CA LEU A 313 -13.97 -9.20 -1.39
C LEU A 313 -12.75 -8.49 -2.00
N MET A 314 -11.83 -8.08 -1.12
CA MET A 314 -10.58 -7.42 -1.47
C MET A 314 -9.44 -8.44 -1.56
N ILE A 315 -8.37 -8.14 -2.27
CA ILE A 315 -7.16 -8.97 -2.32
C ILE A 315 -5.98 -8.20 -1.73
N ALA A 316 -5.26 -8.80 -0.77
CA ALA A 316 -4.06 -8.24 -0.16
C ALA A 316 -2.89 -8.19 -1.16
N GLN A 317 -2.79 -7.14 -1.95
CA GLN A 317 -1.76 -7.02 -3.00
C GLN A 317 -0.70 -5.97 -2.67
N ASP A 318 -0.89 -5.23 -1.57
CA ASP A 318 0.01 -4.16 -1.19
C ASP A 318 0.26 -4.04 0.32
N THR A 319 1.15 -3.13 0.70
CA THR A 319 1.52 -2.79 2.08
C THR A 319 1.85 -1.30 2.14
N GLY A 320 1.84 -0.72 3.34
CA GLY A 320 2.27 0.66 3.53
C GLY A 320 2.87 0.87 4.92
N GLY A 321 3.83 1.80 5.03
CA GLY A 321 4.52 2.06 6.29
C GLY A 321 3.57 2.43 7.45
N ALA A 322 2.47 3.12 7.14
CA ALA A 322 1.43 3.55 8.07
C ALA A 322 0.29 2.51 8.26
N ILE A 323 0.33 1.38 7.54
CA ILE A 323 -0.70 0.33 7.61
C ILE A 323 -0.24 -0.69 8.64
N ARG A 324 -0.66 -0.48 9.89
CA ARG A 324 -0.27 -1.29 11.06
C ARG A 324 -1.48 -1.77 11.85
N GLY A 325 -1.44 -3.04 12.25
CA GLY A 325 -2.45 -3.69 13.09
C GLY A 325 -3.28 -4.79 12.39
N LYS A 326 -3.94 -5.61 13.20
CA LYS A 326 -4.73 -6.79 12.79
C LYS A 326 -5.92 -6.46 11.89
N ILE A 327 -6.66 -5.40 12.20
CA ILE A 327 -7.81 -4.92 11.44
C ILE A 327 -7.47 -3.51 10.94
N ARG A 328 -6.61 -3.45 9.92
CA ARG A 328 -6.19 -2.20 9.27
C ARG A 328 -6.05 -2.48 7.78
N GLY A 329 -6.50 -1.56 6.94
CA GLY A 329 -6.24 -1.64 5.50
C GLY A 329 -6.39 -0.31 4.76
N ASP A 330 -5.70 -0.20 3.63
CA ASP A 330 -5.80 0.94 2.71
C ASP A 330 -6.36 0.48 1.37
N VAL A 331 -7.49 1.02 0.94
CA VAL A 331 -8.14 0.63 -0.32
C VAL A 331 -7.50 1.37 -1.48
N PHE A 332 -7.02 0.63 -2.48
CA PHE A 332 -6.52 1.25 -3.70
C PHE A 332 -7.69 1.72 -4.56
N TRP A 333 -7.80 3.01 -4.85
CA TRP A 333 -8.91 3.57 -5.64
C TRP A 333 -8.59 3.80 -7.13
N GLY A 334 -7.34 3.58 -7.55
CA GLY A 334 -6.89 3.87 -8.92
C GLY A 334 -6.45 5.32 -9.10
N GLY A 335 -6.48 5.81 -10.34
CA GLY A 335 -6.17 7.20 -10.69
C GLY A 335 -7.41 8.04 -11.03
N GLY A 336 -7.19 9.33 -11.22
CA GLY A 336 -8.21 10.31 -11.60
C GLY A 336 -9.00 10.90 -10.44
N ASP A 337 -9.76 11.97 -10.72
CA ASP A 337 -10.41 12.82 -9.71
C ASP A 337 -11.33 12.05 -8.77
N ARG A 338 -12.05 11.06 -9.31
CA ARG A 338 -12.93 10.20 -8.54
C ARG A 338 -12.16 9.38 -7.50
N ALA A 339 -11.01 8.83 -7.89
CA ALA A 339 -10.16 8.05 -6.99
C ALA A 339 -9.55 8.95 -5.92
N THR A 340 -9.02 10.11 -6.33
CA THR A 340 -8.48 11.14 -5.44
C THR A 340 -9.49 11.59 -4.39
N LEU A 341 -10.73 11.85 -4.80
CA LEU A 341 -11.79 12.31 -3.91
C LEU A 341 -12.16 11.26 -2.86
N ILE A 342 -12.41 10.01 -3.29
CA ILE A 342 -12.78 8.93 -2.37
C ILE A 342 -11.61 8.63 -1.44
N ALA A 343 -10.40 8.42 -1.98
CA ALA A 343 -9.22 8.06 -1.20
C ALA A 343 -8.87 9.13 -0.16
N GLY A 344 -8.85 10.40 -0.57
CA GLY A 344 -8.47 11.52 0.30
C GLY A 344 -9.43 11.78 1.47
N HIS A 345 -10.67 11.28 1.41
CA HIS A 345 -11.68 11.42 2.48
C HIS A 345 -12.00 10.11 3.19
N MET A 346 -11.44 8.98 2.74
CA MET A 346 -11.71 7.68 3.35
C MET A 346 -10.94 7.55 4.66
N LYS A 347 -11.70 7.48 5.75
CA LYS A 347 -11.23 7.27 7.13
C LYS A 347 -12.37 6.62 7.90
N ASN A 348 -12.66 5.38 7.55
CA ASN A 348 -13.90 4.71 7.93
C ASN A 348 -13.59 3.54 8.86
N ALA A 349 -14.44 3.38 9.88
CA ALA A 349 -14.45 2.19 10.70
C ALA A 349 -14.98 1.00 9.89
N GLY A 350 -14.41 -0.18 10.07
CA GLY A 350 -14.85 -1.38 9.38
C GLY A 350 -14.29 -2.66 9.99
N HIS A 351 -14.56 -3.78 9.32
CA HIS A 351 -14.03 -5.08 9.71
C HIS A 351 -13.76 -5.93 8.47
N TYR A 352 -12.82 -6.88 8.56
CA TYR A 352 -12.66 -7.89 7.53
C TYR A 352 -12.52 -9.31 8.05
N TRP A 353 -12.86 -10.27 7.20
CA TRP A 353 -12.62 -11.69 7.40
C TRP A 353 -11.61 -12.17 6.36
N LEU A 354 -10.65 -12.98 6.79
CA LEU A 354 -9.66 -13.58 5.89
C LEU A 354 -10.28 -14.84 5.26
N LEU A 355 -10.11 -15.03 3.97
CA LEU A 355 -10.43 -16.28 3.29
C LEU A 355 -9.14 -17.07 3.13
N LEU A 356 -8.94 -18.08 3.97
CA LEU A 356 -7.74 -18.92 3.92
C LEU A 356 -8.03 -20.24 3.17
N PRO A 357 -7.04 -20.85 2.50
CA PRO A 357 -7.20 -22.14 1.84
C PRO A 357 -7.77 -23.19 2.81
N LYS A 358 -8.86 -23.88 2.42
CA LYS A 358 -9.58 -24.80 3.32
C LYS A 358 -8.68 -25.86 3.95
N HIS A 359 -7.77 -26.44 3.17
CA HIS A 359 -6.87 -27.50 3.65
C HIS A 359 -5.86 -27.01 4.68
N ALA A 360 -5.59 -25.70 4.74
CA ALA A 360 -4.66 -25.12 5.70
C ALA A 360 -5.33 -24.77 7.04
N ILE A 361 -6.66 -24.65 7.10
CA ILE A 361 -7.41 -24.26 8.29
C ILE A 361 -7.08 -25.07 9.55
N PRO A 362 -6.97 -26.42 9.49
CA PRO A 362 -6.66 -27.22 10.69
C PRO A 362 -5.34 -26.83 11.37
N ARG A 363 -4.42 -26.15 10.67
CA ARG A 363 -3.14 -25.67 11.22
C ARG A 363 -3.31 -24.44 12.12
N PHE A 364 -4.44 -23.73 12.04
CA PHE A 364 -4.66 -22.44 12.71
C PHE A 364 -5.78 -22.46 13.76
N THR A 365 -6.64 -23.48 13.70
CA THR A 365 -7.64 -23.76 14.71
C THR A 365 -7.05 -24.73 15.72
N LYS A 366 -6.68 -24.26 16.91
CA LYS A 366 -6.56 -25.18 18.05
C LYS A 366 -7.94 -25.82 18.25
N LEU A 367 -8.00 -27.16 18.22
CA LEU A 367 -9.18 -27.93 18.62
C LEU A 367 -9.62 -27.53 20.02
#